data_AF-A0A5C4V705-F1
#
_entry.id   AF-A0A5C4V705-F1
#
_cell.length_a   1.000
_cell.length_b   1.000
_cell.length_c   1.000
_cell.angle_alpha   90.00
_cell.angle_beta   90.00
_cell.angle_gamma   90.00
#
_symmetry.space_group_name_H-M   'P 1'
#
loop_
_entity.id
_entity.type
_entity.pdbx_description
1 polymer ?
#
loop_
_entity_poly.entity_id
_entity_poly.type
_entity_poly.pdbx_seq_one_letter_code
_entity_poly.pdbx_strand_id
1 'polypeptide(L)'
;MAPVGRGRENVGRRPGRTTGGRRAMRRAQLKVVSPAGRAGIHVLEGEQCTVGRAAPHHEPDIVLAPDPQGWVSRLHCILDLEYGHWWVTDHARNGTLLQPADPGGEIRALRGREPLRHGDTLLVLGDMVSEEELLYWRLTYVDAHATRPAPPRHADGWDGERERAAVRYDVVGSRVYRTGGEREVLVEGLRPKGHQLLRHMTGRGTGLPGVEAVTCEHDELIAALWRPPREWPPGRGYDRTDLAGVVRAVRRCVEPDPGDPRVLETVPTIGYRLYVHQGPVPRGDGHAHRID
;
A
#
# COMPACT_ATOMS: atom_id res chain seq x y z
N MET A 1 11.61 78.87 23.82
CA MET A 1 10.48 78.25 23.09
C MET A 1 10.85 78.11 21.63
N ALA A 2 11.24 76.89 21.25
CA ALA A 2 11.54 76.44 19.88
C ALA A 2 11.40 74.90 19.89
N PRO A 3 10.90 74.26 18.82
CA PRO A 3 10.47 72.87 18.91
C PRO A 3 11.61 71.87 18.67
N VAL A 4 11.58 70.80 19.45
CA VAL A 4 12.42 69.61 19.31
C VAL A 4 11.85 68.73 18.20
N GLY A 5 12.70 68.36 17.24
CA GLY A 5 12.40 67.38 16.20
C GLY A 5 13.00 66.00 16.49
N ARG A 6 12.54 65.03 15.67
CA ARG A 6 12.93 63.61 15.54
C ARG A 6 12.26 62.68 16.57
N GLY A 7 11.80 61.48 16.22
CA GLY A 7 12.10 60.66 15.05
C GLY A 7 10.99 59.68 14.69
N ARG A 8 11.10 59.19 13.46
CA ARG A 8 10.22 58.23 12.79
C ARG A 8 10.37 56.84 13.41
N GLU A 9 9.28 56.24 13.85
CA GLU A 9 9.20 54.80 14.12
C GLU A 9 8.77 54.04 12.86
N ASN A 10 9.70 53.26 12.32
CA ASN A 10 9.46 52.26 11.29
C ASN A 10 8.77 51.05 11.95
N VAL A 11 7.45 50.93 11.82
CA VAL A 11 6.73 49.70 12.13
C VAL A 11 7.04 48.67 11.03
N GLY A 12 7.86 47.69 11.40
CA GLY A 12 8.25 46.58 10.54
C GLY A 12 7.04 45.84 9.99
N ARG A 13 6.86 45.91 8.67
CA ARG A 13 6.09 44.96 7.87
C ARG A 13 6.62 43.55 8.15
N ARG A 14 5.81 42.72 8.81
CA ARG A 14 6.01 41.27 8.79
C ARG A 14 5.89 40.78 7.34
N PRO A 15 6.88 40.06 6.79
CA PRO A 15 6.73 39.46 5.48
C PRO A 15 5.67 38.36 5.59
N GLY A 16 4.61 38.49 4.80
CA GLY A 16 3.64 37.45 4.58
C GLY A 16 4.36 36.19 4.10
N ARG A 17 4.08 35.07 4.78
CA ARG A 17 4.31 33.73 4.25
C ARG A 17 3.41 33.58 3.02
N THR A 18 3.96 33.89 1.86
CA THR A 18 3.39 33.52 0.57
C THR A 18 4.24 32.39 -0.01
N THR A 19 3.59 31.57 -0.84
CA THR A 19 4.12 30.40 -1.56
C THR A 19 4.42 29.16 -0.72
N GLY A 20 3.36 28.60 -0.12
CA GLY A 20 3.22 27.15 -0.12
C GLY A 20 3.28 26.68 -1.56
N GLY A 21 4.35 25.99 -1.94
CA GLY A 21 4.47 25.38 -3.25
C GLY A 21 3.26 24.49 -3.47
N ARG A 22 2.47 24.79 -4.50
CA ARG A 22 1.46 23.87 -5.05
C ARG A 22 2.23 22.62 -5.47
N ARG A 23 2.36 21.68 -4.54
CA ARG A 23 2.82 20.32 -4.80
C ARG A 23 1.88 19.83 -5.91
N ALA A 24 2.45 19.51 -7.07
CA ALA A 24 1.67 19.12 -8.25
C ALA A 24 0.70 18.01 -7.81
N MET A 25 -0.59 18.35 -7.71
CA MET A 25 -1.60 17.40 -7.26
C MET A 25 -1.66 16.27 -8.28
N ARG A 26 -1.57 15.04 -7.79
CA ARG A 26 -1.76 13.85 -8.61
C ARG A 26 -3.14 13.94 -9.23
N ARG A 27 -3.20 14.02 -10.56
CA ARG A 27 -4.49 14.04 -11.25
C ARG A 27 -5.08 12.65 -11.18
N ALA A 28 -6.16 12.50 -10.42
CA ALA A 28 -6.96 11.28 -10.40
C ALA A 28 -8.33 11.56 -11.05
N GLN A 29 -8.96 10.49 -11.53
CA GLN A 29 -10.26 10.58 -12.18
C GLN A 29 -11.15 9.42 -11.72
N LEU A 30 -12.46 9.64 -11.72
CA LEU A 30 -13.47 8.59 -11.64
C LEU A 30 -14.12 8.41 -13.00
N LYS A 31 -14.04 7.18 -13.53
CA LYS A 31 -14.88 6.77 -14.66
C LYS A 31 -16.19 6.26 -14.11
N VAL A 32 -17.27 6.94 -14.43
CA VAL A 32 -18.61 6.63 -13.93
C VAL A 32 -19.42 6.01 -15.05
N VAL A 33 -19.95 4.81 -14.84
CA VAL A 33 -20.86 4.13 -15.78
C VAL A 33 -22.19 3.92 -15.08
N SER A 34 -23.27 4.39 -15.70
CA SER A 34 -24.63 4.24 -15.18
C SER A 34 -25.17 2.81 -15.36
N PRO A 35 -26.24 2.45 -14.63
CA PRO A 35 -27.00 1.22 -14.89
C PRO A 35 -27.41 1.03 -16.35
N ALA A 36 -27.72 2.12 -17.05
CA ALA A 36 -28.07 2.13 -18.48
C ALA A 36 -26.86 2.14 -19.43
N GLY A 37 -25.64 1.95 -18.91
CA GLY A 37 -24.40 1.90 -19.69
C GLY A 37 -23.85 3.26 -20.14
N ARG A 38 -24.41 4.39 -19.68
CA ARG A 38 -23.89 5.72 -20.02
C ARG A 38 -22.61 5.98 -19.24
N ALA A 39 -21.54 6.37 -19.92
CA ALA A 39 -20.25 6.62 -19.32
C ALA A 39 -19.91 8.12 -19.22
N GLY A 40 -19.24 8.52 -18.15
CA GLY A 40 -18.70 9.84 -17.92
C GLY A 40 -17.35 9.77 -17.19
N ILE A 41 -16.58 10.85 -17.25
CA ILE A 41 -15.30 10.96 -16.55
C ILE A 41 -15.34 12.22 -15.68
N HIS A 42 -15.06 12.05 -14.39
CA HIS A 42 -14.99 13.14 -13.43
C HIS A 42 -13.55 13.27 -12.94
N VAL A 43 -12.97 14.45 -13.09
CA VAL A 43 -11.64 14.73 -12.54
C VAL A 43 -11.81 14.99 -11.05
N LEU A 44 -11.04 14.28 -10.22
CA LEU A 44 -11.03 14.52 -8.78
C LEU A 44 -10.14 15.75 -8.52
N GLU A 45 -10.78 16.87 -8.20
CA GLU A 45 -10.12 18.13 -7.86
C GLU A 45 -10.24 18.42 -6.37
N GLY A 46 -9.25 19.12 -5.80
CA GLY A 46 -9.26 19.47 -4.38
C GLY A 46 -8.88 18.31 -3.45
N GLU A 47 -9.27 18.44 -2.19
CA GLU A 47 -8.94 17.48 -1.12
C GLU A 47 -10.11 16.53 -0.80
N GLN A 48 -11.30 16.80 -1.33
CA GLN A 48 -12.50 16.04 -1.07
C GLN A 48 -13.41 16.06 -2.31
N CYS A 49 -14.11 14.96 -2.57
CA CYS A 49 -15.11 14.82 -3.61
C CYS A 49 -16.30 14.01 -3.07
N THR A 50 -17.50 14.56 -3.16
CA THR A 50 -18.74 13.95 -2.69
C THR A 50 -19.47 13.28 -3.84
N VAL A 51 -20.08 12.11 -3.57
CA VAL A 51 -20.86 11.36 -4.55
C VAL A 51 -22.25 11.11 -3.97
N GLY A 52 -23.30 11.31 -4.76
CA GLY A 52 -24.65 10.98 -4.33
C GLY A 52 -25.74 11.45 -5.28
N ARG A 53 -26.96 11.54 -4.76
CA ARG A 53 -28.12 12.07 -5.48
C ARG A 53 -28.30 13.56 -5.22
N ALA A 54 -28.60 14.33 -6.27
CA ALA A 54 -28.94 15.75 -6.15
C ALA A 54 -30.22 15.95 -5.32
N ALA A 55 -30.24 17.02 -4.51
CA ALA A 55 -31.38 17.45 -3.71
C ALA A 55 -31.51 18.99 -3.76
N PRO A 56 -32.70 19.58 -3.47
CA PRO A 56 -32.95 21.01 -3.64
C PRO A 56 -31.97 21.98 -2.96
N HIS A 57 -31.25 21.53 -1.91
CA HIS A 57 -30.31 22.33 -1.14
C HIS A 57 -28.92 21.68 -1.01
N HIS A 58 -28.66 20.62 -1.78
CA HIS A 58 -27.39 19.90 -1.72
C HIS A 58 -27.15 19.19 -3.05
N GLU A 59 -26.09 19.59 -3.74
CA GLU A 59 -25.63 18.95 -4.97
C GLU A 59 -24.23 18.38 -4.71
N PRO A 60 -24.05 17.05 -4.77
CA PRO A 60 -22.72 16.45 -4.65
C PRO A 60 -21.86 16.76 -5.87
N ASP A 61 -20.54 16.69 -5.72
CA ASP A 61 -19.58 16.93 -6.80
C ASP A 61 -19.78 15.95 -7.98
N ILE A 62 -20.20 14.73 -7.67
CA ILE A 62 -20.61 13.72 -8.64
C ILE A 62 -22.05 13.31 -8.37
N VAL A 63 -22.94 13.77 -9.24
CA VAL A 63 -24.36 13.44 -9.20
C VAL A 63 -24.63 12.12 -9.92
N LEU A 64 -25.20 11.15 -9.22
CA LEU A 64 -25.70 9.90 -9.79
C LEU A 64 -27.19 10.05 -10.09
N ALA A 65 -27.53 10.29 -11.36
CA ALA A 65 -28.89 10.46 -11.83
C ALA A 65 -29.08 9.87 -13.24
N PRO A 66 -30.26 9.31 -13.57
CA PRO A 66 -31.48 9.28 -12.75
C PRO A 66 -31.43 8.23 -11.62
N ASP A 67 -32.21 8.45 -10.56
CA ASP A 67 -32.45 7.52 -9.44
C ASP A 67 -33.93 7.62 -9.02
N PRO A 68 -34.86 7.04 -9.82
CA PRO A 68 -36.29 7.18 -9.56
C PRO A 68 -36.75 6.45 -8.30
N GLN A 69 -36.07 5.37 -7.90
CA GLN A 69 -36.35 4.61 -6.69
C GLN A 69 -35.76 5.25 -5.43
N GLY A 70 -34.84 6.20 -5.57
CA GLY A 70 -34.25 6.93 -4.44
C GLY A 70 -33.25 6.09 -3.64
N TRP A 71 -32.59 5.11 -4.28
CA TRP A 71 -31.63 4.21 -3.64
C TRP A 71 -30.27 4.84 -3.43
N VAL A 72 -29.96 5.89 -4.19
CA VAL A 72 -28.77 6.69 -3.98
C VAL A 72 -29.06 7.72 -2.90
N SER A 73 -28.31 7.62 -1.80
CA SER A 73 -28.31 8.63 -0.73
C SER A 73 -27.83 9.99 -1.26
N ARG A 74 -28.35 11.08 -0.69
CA ARG A 74 -27.95 12.46 -1.05
C ARG A 74 -26.44 12.70 -0.91
N LEU A 75 -25.87 12.09 0.12
CA LEU A 75 -24.45 11.87 0.30
C LEU A 75 -24.28 10.35 0.43
N HIS A 76 -23.77 9.72 -0.63
CA HIS A 76 -23.62 8.27 -0.72
C HIS A 76 -22.24 7.85 -0.24
N CYS A 77 -21.19 8.46 -0.77
CA CYS A 77 -19.84 8.29 -0.29
C CYS A 77 -19.03 9.58 -0.46
N ILE A 78 -17.94 9.66 0.28
CA ILE A 78 -16.96 10.74 0.21
C ILE A 78 -15.62 10.14 -0.22
N LEU A 79 -14.98 10.77 -1.19
CA LEU A 79 -13.58 10.54 -1.51
C LEU A 79 -12.73 11.65 -0.90
N ASP A 80 -11.72 11.30 -0.10
CA ASP A 80 -10.80 12.26 0.54
C ASP A 80 -9.37 12.01 0.08
N LEU A 81 -8.65 13.06 -0.29
CA LEU A 81 -7.23 13.00 -0.61
C LEU A 81 -6.39 13.20 0.66
N GLU A 82 -5.80 12.12 1.18
CA GLU A 82 -4.94 12.16 2.36
C GLU A 82 -3.60 11.47 2.09
N TYR A 83 -2.49 12.12 2.46
CA TYR A 83 -1.13 11.65 2.21
C TYR A 83 -0.83 11.31 0.74
N GLY A 84 -1.54 11.94 -0.20
CA GLY A 84 -1.39 11.70 -1.64
C GLY A 84 -2.12 10.46 -2.17
N HIS A 85 -3.02 9.89 -1.37
CA HIS A 85 -3.90 8.77 -1.73
C HIS A 85 -5.36 9.19 -1.59
N TRP A 86 -6.21 8.75 -2.51
CA TRP A 86 -7.64 8.89 -2.36
C TRP A 86 -8.19 7.77 -1.49
N TRP A 87 -8.96 8.13 -0.48
CA TRP A 87 -9.67 7.25 0.41
C TRP A 87 -11.15 7.38 0.14
N VAL A 88 -11.92 6.31 0.29
CA VAL A 88 -13.37 6.33 0.22
C VAL A 88 -13.96 6.03 1.60
N THR A 89 -15.00 6.77 1.95
CA THR A 89 -15.82 6.55 3.16
C THR A 89 -17.28 6.37 2.75
N ASP A 90 -17.91 5.29 3.22
CA ASP A 90 -19.33 5.02 2.96
C ASP A 90 -20.23 5.82 3.91
N HIS A 91 -21.21 6.51 3.34
CA HIS A 91 -22.24 7.27 4.06
C HIS A 91 -23.66 6.85 3.63
N ALA A 92 -23.76 5.81 2.81
CA ALA A 92 -25.00 5.43 2.18
C ALA A 92 -25.90 4.61 3.09
N ARG A 93 -27.21 4.80 2.96
CA ARG A 93 -28.21 3.91 3.59
C ARG A 93 -28.14 2.47 3.04
N ASN A 94 -27.93 2.33 1.73
CA ASN A 94 -27.91 1.03 1.05
C ASN A 94 -26.50 0.44 0.93
N GLY A 95 -25.51 1.10 1.52
CA GLY A 95 -24.10 0.73 1.46
C GLY A 95 -23.44 1.00 0.12
N THR A 96 -22.12 1.11 0.15
CA THR A 96 -21.25 1.13 -1.02
C THR A 96 -20.50 -0.20 -1.11
N LEU A 97 -20.49 -0.86 -2.27
CA LEU A 97 -19.64 -2.04 -2.48
C LEU A 97 -18.33 -1.64 -3.17
N LEU A 98 -17.26 -2.36 -2.88
CA LEU A 98 -15.95 -2.24 -3.49
C LEU A 98 -15.63 -3.53 -4.24
N GLN A 99 -15.29 -3.37 -5.52
CA GLN A 99 -14.70 -4.40 -6.35
C GLN A 99 -13.21 -4.05 -6.56
N PRO A 100 -12.27 -4.82 -5.98
CA PRO A 100 -10.84 -4.59 -6.16
C PRO A 100 -10.42 -4.72 -7.63
N ALA A 101 -9.39 -3.98 -8.04
CA ALA A 101 -8.81 -4.05 -9.39
C ALA A 101 -8.17 -5.42 -9.71
N ASP A 102 -7.80 -6.19 -8.69
CA ASP A 102 -7.06 -7.43 -8.83
C ASP A 102 -7.92 -8.51 -9.55
N PRO A 103 -7.34 -9.31 -10.46
CA PRO A 103 -8.05 -10.41 -11.09
C PRO A 103 -8.62 -11.38 -10.04
N GLY A 104 -9.94 -11.62 -10.09
CA GLY A 104 -10.63 -12.45 -9.11
C GLY A 104 -10.99 -11.73 -7.80
N GLY A 105 -10.81 -10.41 -7.72
CA GLY A 105 -11.26 -9.62 -6.57
C GLY A 105 -12.77 -9.75 -6.34
N GLU A 106 -13.14 -10.32 -5.18
CA GLU A 106 -14.53 -10.46 -4.79
C GLU A 106 -15.16 -9.10 -4.46
N ILE A 107 -16.41 -8.93 -4.89
CA ILE A 107 -17.22 -7.76 -4.53
C ILE A 107 -17.57 -7.87 -3.05
N ARG A 108 -17.30 -6.80 -2.29
CA ARG A 108 -17.59 -6.73 -0.85
C ARG A 108 -18.11 -5.36 -0.44
N ALA A 109 -18.82 -5.30 0.67
CA ALA A 109 -19.16 -4.02 1.29
C ALA A 109 -17.90 -3.26 1.73
N LEU A 110 -17.93 -1.93 1.58
CA LEU A 110 -16.89 -1.05 2.09
C LEU A 110 -16.88 -1.09 3.63
N ARG A 111 -15.70 -1.22 4.23
CA ARG A 111 -15.51 -1.35 5.68
C ARG A 111 -14.94 -0.05 6.24
N GLY A 112 -15.82 0.85 6.62
CA GLY A 112 -15.43 2.16 7.16
C GLY A 112 -14.76 3.01 6.09
N ARG A 113 -13.48 3.34 6.31
CA ARG A 113 -12.68 4.17 5.41
C ARG A 113 -11.56 3.35 4.80
N GLU A 114 -11.48 3.29 3.47
CA GLU A 114 -10.52 2.44 2.75
C GLU A 114 -9.76 3.21 1.67
N PRO A 115 -8.48 2.91 1.41
CA PRO A 115 -7.71 3.57 0.36
C PRO A 115 -8.06 2.97 -1.01
N LEU A 116 -8.25 3.83 -2.01
CA LEU A 116 -8.51 3.41 -3.39
C LEU A 116 -7.21 3.13 -4.16
N ARG A 117 -7.17 2.00 -4.84
CA ARG A 117 -6.12 1.62 -5.78
C ARG A 117 -6.58 1.85 -7.21
N HIS A 118 -5.65 2.14 -8.11
CA HIS A 118 -5.95 2.26 -9.53
C HIS A 118 -6.68 1.02 -10.04
N GLY A 119 -7.84 1.22 -10.66
CA GLY A 119 -8.71 0.17 -11.18
C GLY A 119 -9.79 -0.29 -10.20
N ASP A 120 -9.71 0.07 -8.91
CA ASP A 120 -10.77 -0.25 -7.95
C ASP A 120 -12.08 0.38 -8.41
N THR A 121 -13.17 -0.38 -8.28
CA THR A 121 -14.49 0.06 -8.72
C THR A 121 -15.45 0.07 -7.54
N LEU A 122 -16.01 1.23 -7.24
CA LEU A 122 -17.11 1.37 -6.30
C LEU A 122 -18.42 1.05 -7.04
N LEU A 123 -19.27 0.23 -6.42
CA LEU A 123 -20.58 -0.13 -6.93
C LEU A 123 -21.64 0.49 -6.02
N VAL A 124 -22.49 1.31 -6.62
CA VAL A 124 -23.60 1.99 -5.96
C VAL A 124 -24.90 1.52 -6.60
N LEU A 125 -25.80 0.94 -5.81
CA LEU A 125 -27.07 0.42 -6.33
C LEU A 125 -27.88 1.57 -6.97
N GLY A 126 -28.25 1.40 -8.24
CA GLY A 126 -28.89 2.46 -9.03
C GLY A 126 -30.22 2.06 -9.65
N ASP A 127 -30.39 0.78 -9.99
CA ASP A 127 -31.64 0.27 -10.58
C ASP A 127 -31.77 -1.24 -10.38
N MET A 128 -32.94 -1.79 -10.66
CA MET A 128 -33.25 -3.21 -10.54
C MET A 128 -34.25 -3.60 -11.63
N VAL A 129 -33.89 -4.57 -12.46
CA VAL A 129 -34.74 -5.02 -13.58
C VAL A 129 -35.79 -6.02 -13.08
N SER A 130 -35.42 -6.83 -12.09
CA SER A 130 -36.26 -7.82 -11.40
C SER A 130 -35.72 -8.01 -9.98
N GLU A 131 -36.46 -8.68 -9.08
CA GLU A 131 -36.02 -8.89 -7.68
C GLU A 131 -34.64 -9.56 -7.54
N GLU A 132 -34.13 -10.20 -8.60
CA GLU A 132 -32.87 -10.92 -8.59
C GLU A 132 -31.72 -10.17 -9.28
N GLU A 133 -32.02 -9.16 -10.12
CA GLU A 133 -31.01 -8.48 -10.94
C GLU A 133 -30.82 -7.03 -10.53
N LEU A 134 -29.76 -6.81 -9.73
CA LEU A 134 -29.33 -5.50 -9.26
C LEU A 134 -28.41 -4.84 -10.29
N LEU A 135 -28.73 -3.61 -10.68
CA LEU A 135 -27.91 -2.78 -11.55
C LEU A 135 -27.21 -1.69 -10.75
N TYR A 136 -25.90 -1.58 -10.97
CA TYR A 136 -25.04 -0.67 -10.22
C TYR A 136 -24.53 0.46 -11.11
N TRP A 137 -24.45 1.65 -10.52
CA TRP A 137 -23.47 2.64 -10.92
C TRP A 137 -22.07 2.10 -10.62
N ARG A 138 -21.19 2.13 -11.62
CA ARG A 138 -19.79 1.68 -11.50
C ARG A 138 -18.88 2.90 -11.54
N LEU A 139 -18.17 3.16 -10.45
CA LEU A 139 -17.26 4.29 -10.31
C LEU A 139 -15.83 3.74 -10.19
N THR A 140 -15.13 3.66 -11.33
CA THR A 140 -13.77 3.12 -11.39
C THR A 140 -12.75 4.23 -11.17
N TYR A 141 -11.93 4.06 -10.13
CA TYR A 141 -10.85 4.98 -9.80
C TYR A 141 -9.65 4.81 -10.74
N VAL A 142 -9.22 5.93 -11.34
CA VAL A 142 -8.12 5.98 -12.30
C VAL A 142 -7.10 7.00 -11.82
N ASP A 143 -6.01 6.51 -11.23
CA ASP A 143 -4.81 7.32 -11.00
C ASP A 143 -4.03 7.49 -12.32
N ALA A 144 -3.86 8.72 -12.80
CA ALA A 144 -3.13 9.02 -14.03
C ALA A 144 -1.62 8.71 -13.92
N HIS A 145 -1.11 8.56 -12.70
CA HIS A 145 0.28 8.19 -12.42
C HIS A 145 0.43 6.71 -12.06
N ALA A 146 -0.65 5.92 -12.12
CA ALA A 146 -0.53 4.49 -11.96
C ALA A 146 0.37 3.92 -13.05
N THR A 147 1.49 3.35 -12.62
CA THR A 147 2.30 2.53 -13.50
C THR A 147 1.55 1.24 -13.70
N ARG A 148 1.07 1.00 -14.93
CA ARG A 148 0.60 -0.34 -15.28
C ARG A 148 1.80 -1.26 -15.10
N PRO A 149 1.73 -2.31 -14.26
CA PRO A 149 2.73 -3.35 -14.33
C PRO A 149 2.77 -3.79 -15.79
N ALA A 150 3.97 -3.94 -16.36
CA ALA A 150 4.10 -4.55 -17.67
C ALA A 150 3.27 -5.84 -17.64
N PRO A 151 2.50 -6.16 -18.70
CA PRO A 151 1.86 -7.47 -18.79
C PRO A 151 2.91 -8.47 -18.34
N PRO A 152 2.60 -9.39 -17.40
CA PRO A 152 3.55 -10.43 -17.08
C PRO A 152 3.94 -10.97 -18.45
N ARG A 153 5.23 -10.85 -18.81
CA ARG A 153 5.70 -11.55 -20.01
C ARG A 153 5.21 -12.94 -19.74
N HIS A 154 4.26 -13.41 -20.55
CA HIS A 154 3.89 -14.80 -20.53
C HIS A 154 5.24 -15.49 -20.64
N ALA A 155 5.66 -16.10 -19.53
CA ALA A 155 6.67 -17.12 -19.57
C ALA A 155 5.95 -18.23 -20.31
N ASP A 156 5.99 -18.13 -21.63
CA ASP A 156 5.56 -19.17 -22.54
C ASP A 156 6.31 -20.42 -22.06
N GLY A 157 5.57 -21.32 -21.41
CA GLY A 157 6.10 -22.52 -20.76
C GLY A 157 6.23 -22.42 -19.23
N TRP A 158 5.10 -22.39 -18.51
CA TRP A 158 5.04 -22.98 -17.16
C TRP A 158 5.04 -24.52 -17.29
N ASP A 159 6.19 -25.06 -17.71
CA ASP A 159 6.59 -26.43 -17.42
C ASP A 159 7.63 -26.36 -16.30
N GLY A 160 7.22 -26.76 -15.10
CA GLY A 160 8.09 -26.87 -13.94
C GLY A 160 7.95 -25.73 -12.96
N GLU A 161 7.22 -26.01 -11.88
CA GLU A 161 7.35 -25.49 -10.53
C GLU A 161 8.84 -25.42 -10.13
N ARG A 162 9.59 -24.47 -10.67
CA ARG A 162 10.95 -24.19 -10.26
C ARG A 162 10.84 -23.56 -8.90
N GLU A 163 10.98 -24.40 -7.88
CA GLU A 163 11.02 -24.07 -6.46
C GLU A 163 11.81 -22.78 -6.26
N ARG A 164 11.09 -21.71 -5.90
CA ARG A 164 11.65 -20.37 -5.85
C ARG A 164 12.70 -20.31 -4.76
N ALA A 165 13.84 -19.69 -5.06
CA ALA A 165 14.89 -19.51 -4.08
C ALA A 165 14.36 -18.69 -2.89
N ALA A 166 14.53 -19.20 -1.67
CA ALA A 166 14.10 -18.58 -0.44
C ALA A 166 15.20 -18.66 0.62
N VAL A 167 14.97 -18.07 1.79
CA VAL A 167 15.86 -18.21 2.94
C VAL A 167 15.15 -18.78 4.15
N ARG A 168 15.86 -19.62 4.89
CA ARG A 168 15.50 -20.07 6.23
C ARG A 168 16.45 -19.42 7.23
N TYR A 169 15.91 -18.77 8.25
CA TYR A 169 16.70 -18.16 9.32
C TYR A 169 16.58 -19.00 10.60
N ASP A 170 17.70 -19.55 11.05
CA ASP A 170 17.82 -20.19 12.36
C ASP A 170 18.15 -19.11 13.41
N VAL A 171 17.14 -18.76 14.20
CA VAL A 171 17.26 -17.73 15.25
C VAL A 171 18.18 -18.14 16.40
N VAL A 172 18.28 -19.44 16.71
CA VAL A 172 19.08 -19.95 17.83
C VAL A 172 20.55 -19.93 17.42
N GLY A 173 20.88 -20.52 16.27
CA GLY A 173 22.23 -20.53 15.74
C GLY A 173 22.68 -19.20 15.14
N SER A 174 21.76 -18.25 14.94
CA SER A 174 21.98 -17.04 14.11
C SER A 174 22.55 -17.39 12.73
N ARG A 175 22.03 -18.44 12.10
CA ARG A 175 22.47 -18.94 10.80
C ARG A 175 21.41 -18.69 9.74
N VAL A 176 21.85 -18.47 8.51
CA VAL A 176 20.98 -18.28 7.37
C VAL A 176 21.27 -19.37 6.36
N TYR A 177 20.23 -20.03 5.89
CA TYR A 177 20.33 -21.03 4.84
C TYR A 177 19.55 -20.51 3.64
N ARG A 178 20.16 -20.60 2.46
CA ARG A 178 19.45 -20.42 1.19
C ARG A 178 18.84 -21.75 0.79
N THR A 179 17.55 -21.75 0.49
CA THR A 179 16.81 -22.91 0.00
C THR A 179 16.49 -22.70 -1.47
N GLY A 180 16.56 -23.77 -2.26
CA GLY A 180 16.20 -23.74 -3.68
C GLY A 180 16.28 -25.15 -4.24
N GLY A 181 15.14 -25.70 -4.65
CA GLY A 181 15.05 -27.15 -4.79
C GLY A 181 15.08 -27.84 -3.43
N GLU A 182 15.46 -29.12 -3.45
CA GLU A 182 15.72 -29.94 -2.25
C GLU A 182 17.03 -29.59 -1.50
N ARG A 183 17.70 -28.48 -1.84
CA ARG A 183 19.02 -28.14 -1.29
C ARG A 183 18.96 -26.93 -0.38
N GLU A 184 19.54 -27.08 0.81
CA GLU A 184 19.87 -25.98 1.71
C GLU A 184 21.38 -25.71 1.68
N VAL A 185 21.76 -24.45 1.49
CA VAL A 185 23.16 -24.01 1.52
C VAL A 185 23.33 -22.97 2.62
N LEU A 186 24.28 -23.18 3.53
CA LEU A 186 24.63 -22.19 4.55
C LEU A 186 25.17 -20.92 3.88
N VAL A 187 24.59 -19.78 4.24
CA VAL A 187 25.03 -18.46 3.77
C VAL A 187 26.10 -17.93 4.72
N GLU A 188 27.29 -17.70 4.18
CA GLU A 188 28.43 -17.14 4.92
C GLU A 188 28.65 -15.66 4.62
N GLY A 189 29.45 -14.99 5.46
CA GLY A 189 29.88 -13.60 5.24
C GLY A 189 28.85 -12.52 5.53
N LEU A 190 27.67 -12.87 6.05
CA LEU A 190 26.68 -11.90 6.51
C LEU A 190 27.22 -11.07 7.69
N ARG A 191 27.12 -9.75 7.56
CA ARG A 191 27.48 -8.82 8.65
C ARG A 191 26.36 -8.76 9.69
N PRO A 192 26.60 -8.24 10.91
CA PRO A 192 25.58 -8.13 11.95
C PRO A 192 24.29 -7.43 11.50
N LYS A 193 24.39 -6.37 10.69
CA LYS A 193 23.21 -5.68 10.11
C LYS A 193 22.45 -6.52 9.09
N GLY A 194 23.15 -7.40 8.35
CA GLY A 194 22.51 -8.35 7.45
C GLY A 194 21.72 -9.42 8.21
N HIS A 195 22.31 -9.96 9.29
CA HIS A 195 21.59 -10.85 10.20
C HIS A 195 20.37 -10.17 10.83
N GLN A 196 20.53 -8.93 11.30
CA GLN A 196 19.45 -8.14 11.88
C GLN A 196 18.30 -7.92 10.88
N LEU A 197 18.62 -7.59 9.63
CA LEU A 197 17.63 -7.42 8.55
C LEU A 197 16.84 -8.71 8.31
N LEU A 198 17.55 -9.81 8.06
CA LEU A 198 16.93 -11.08 7.72
C LEU A 198 16.10 -11.60 8.90
N ARG A 199 16.63 -11.55 10.13
CA ARG A 199 15.89 -11.94 11.34
C ARG A 199 14.58 -11.17 11.49
N HIS A 200 14.60 -9.85 11.26
CA HIS A 200 13.39 -9.02 11.34
C HIS A 200 12.36 -9.46 10.30
N MET A 201 12.77 -9.58 9.04
CA MET A 201 11.87 -9.95 7.94
C MET A 201 11.33 -11.38 8.08
N THR A 202 12.16 -12.34 8.49
CA THR A 202 11.68 -13.71 8.74
C THR A 202 10.74 -13.77 9.94
N GLY A 203 11.05 -13.04 11.02
CA GLY A 203 10.22 -12.98 12.22
C GLY A 203 8.81 -12.42 11.98
N ARG A 204 8.65 -11.55 10.98
CA ARG A 204 7.35 -11.02 10.53
C ARG A 204 6.47 -12.08 9.86
N GLY A 205 7.05 -13.13 9.28
CA GLY A 205 6.33 -14.25 8.66
C GLY A 205 6.14 -15.45 9.59
N THR A 206 6.89 -15.54 10.69
CA THR A 206 6.79 -16.64 11.65
C THR A 206 5.39 -16.70 12.27
N GLY A 207 4.78 -17.90 12.28
CA GLY A 207 3.47 -18.14 12.88
C GLY A 207 2.27 -17.93 11.95
N LEU A 208 2.51 -17.48 10.71
CA LEU A 208 1.47 -17.38 9.69
C LEU A 208 1.56 -18.60 8.75
N PRO A 209 0.53 -19.46 8.68
CA PRO A 209 0.55 -20.63 7.80
C PRO A 209 0.58 -20.19 6.32
N GLY A 210 1.45 -20.82 5.53
CA GLY A 210 1.56 -20.59 4.09
C GLY A 210 2.26 -19.30 3.67
N VAL A 211 2.95 -18.60 4.58
CA VAL A 211 3.70 -17.39 4.19
C VAL A 211 5.02 -17.74 3.52
N GLU A 212 5.03 -17.62 2.20
CA GLU A 212 6.21 -17.83 1.36
C GLU A 212 7.04 -16.56 1.15
N ALA A 213 6.45 -15.37 1.42
CA ALA A 213 7.12 -14.10 1.28
C ALA A 213 6.63 -13.05 2.26
N VAL A 214 7.55 -12.23 2.77
CA VAL A 214 7.26 -11.12 3.68
C VAL A 214 7.70 -9.81 3.04
N THR A 215 6.79 -8.83 2.99
CA THR A 215 7.10 -7.47 2.53
C THR A 215 7.19 -6.53 3.73
N CYS A 216 8.29 -5.78 3.80
CA CYS A 216 8.52 -4.75 4.81
C CYS A 216 8.76 -3.40 4.15
N GLU A 217 8.26 -2.34 4.78
CA GLU A 217 8.41 -0.97 4.29
C GLU A 217 9.82 -0.41 4.56
N HIS A 218 10.23 0.60 3.79
CA HIS A 218 11.53 1.25 4.00
C HIS A 218 11.71 1.76 5.44
N ASP A 219 10.70 2.47 5.97
CA ASP A 219 10.78 3.11 7.28
C ASP A 219 10.77 2.07 8.41
N GLU A 220 10.00 0.98 8.23
CA GLU A 220 10.02 -0.20 9.12
C GLU A 220 11.43 -0.80 9.20
N LEU A 221 12.07 -1.05 8.06
CA LEU A 221 13.40 -1.67 8.01
C LEU A 221 14.49 -0.73 8.53
N ILE A 222 14.38 0.58 8.27
CA ILE A 222 15.30 1.58 8.83
C ILE A 222 15.19 1.57 10.37
N ALA A 223 13.97 1.61 10.91
CA ALA A 223 13.76 1.56 12.36
C ALA A 223 14.24 0.24 12.97
N ALA A 224 14.01 -0.89 12.30
CA ALA A 224 14.46 -2.21 12.74
C ALA A 224 15.98 -2.31 12.81
N LEU A 225 16.69 -1.69 11.86
CA LEU A 225 18.16 -1.70 11.81
C LEU A 225 18.79 -0.68 12.75
N TRP A 226 18.31 0.56 12.78
CA TRP A 226 19.01 1.67 13.45
C TRP A 226 18.26 2.28 14.64
N ARG A 227 17.20 1.63 15.12
CA ARG A 227 16.24 2.16 16.10
C ARG A 227 15.36 3.26 15.47
N PRO A 228 14.24 3.64 16.11
CA PRO A 228 13.41 4.75 15.66
C PRO A 228 14.18 6.09 15.57
N PRO A 229 13.78 7.02 14.68
CA PRO A 229 14.50 8.28 14.47
C PRO A 229 14.80 9.12 15.72
N ARG A 230 13.93 9.06 16.73
CA ARG A 230 14.09 9.76 18.02
C ARG A 230 15.27 9.25 18.87
N GLU A 231 15.78 8.06 18.56
CA GLU A 231 16.87 7.38 19.28
C GLU A 231 18.21 7.45 18.52
N TRP A 232 18.26 8.15 17.39
CA TRP A 232 19.49 8.28 16.63
C TRP A 232 20.49 9.22 17.30
N PRO A 233 21.80 8.98 17.12
CA PRO A 233 22.82 9.92 17.58
C PRO A 233 22.58 11.33 17.02
N PRO A 234 22.83 12.40 17.80
CA PRO A 234 22.70 13.76 17.31
C PRO A 234 23.48 13.99 16.01
N GLY A 235 22.82 14.55 14.99
CA GLY A 235 23.44 14.82 13.68
C GLY A 235 23.56 13.60 12.76
N ARG A 236 23.10 12.41 13.17
CA ARG A 236 23.06 11.22 12.30
C ARG A 236 21.62 10.95 11.83
N GLY A 237 21.42 10.99 10.51
CA GLY A 237 20.24 10.44 9.85
C GLY A 237 20.57 9.07 9.24
N TYR A 238 19.60 8.16 9.27
CA TYR A 238 19.63 6.95 8.44
C TYR A 238 18.50 7.02 7.42
N ASP A 239 18.82 6.73 6.17
CA ASP A 239 17.87 6.87 5.07
C ASP A 239 17.78 5.62 4.19
N ARG A 240 17.08 5.76 3.06
CA ARG A 240 16.92 4.67 2.08
C ARG A 240 18.23 4.29 1.41
N THR A 241 19.21 5.19 1.34
CA THR A 241 20.54 4.94 0.79
C THR A 241 21.34 4.04 1.72
N ASP A 242 21.29 4.30 3.04
CA ASP A 242 21.90 3.44 4.05
C ASP A 242 21.28 2.02 4.01
N LEU A 243 19.94 1.94 3.96
CA LEU A 243 19.20 0.68 3.81
C LEU A 243 19.60 -0.07 2.55
N ALA A 244 19.66 0.62 1.40
CA ALA A 244 20.08 0.02 0.14
C ALA A 244 21.53 -0.52 0.21
N GLY A 245 22.41 0.13 0.97
CA GLY A 245 23.77 -0.37 1.24
C GLY A 245 23.77 -1.70 1.98
N VAL A 246 22.95 -1.83 3.02
CA VAL A 246 22.78 -3.09 3.78
C VAL A 246 22.17 -4.17 2.89
N VAL A 247 21.10 -3.86 2.16
CA VAL A 247 20.44 -4.82 1.26
C VAL A 247 21.38 -5.31 0.17
N ARG A 248 22.17 -4.42 -0.45
CA ARG A 248 23.18 -4.80 -1.45
C ARG A 248 24.23 -5.74 -0.85
N ALA A 249 24.64 -5.52 0.40
CA ALA A 249 25.55 -6.42 1.10
C ALA A 249 24.92 -7.79 1.36
N VAL A 250 23.64 -7.83 1.77
CA VAL A 250 22.90 -9.08 1.98
C VAL A 250 22.73 -9.85 0.68
N ARG A 251 22.32 -9.19 -0.41
CA ARG A 251 22.14 -9.82 -1.73
C ARG A 251 23.41 -10.50 -2.23
N ARG A 252 24.59 -9.90 -2.00
CA ARG A 252 25.87 -10.53 -2.34
C ARG A 252 26.14 -11.85 -1.61
N CYS A 253 25.49 -12.09 -0.48
CA CYS A 253 25.61 -13.33 0.28
C CYS A 253 24.49 -14.32 -0.06
N VAL A 254 23.23 -13.85 -0.16
CA VAL A 254 22.06 -14.72 -0.28
C VAL A 254 21.65 -15.01 -1.72
N GLU A 255 21.93 -14.13 -2.68
CA GLU A 255 21.51 -14.34 -4.07
C GLU A 255 22.57 -15.18 -4.82
N PRO A 256 22.15 -16.08 -5.72
CA PRO A 256 23.07 -16.68 -6.70
C PRO A 256 23.66 -15.61 -7.64
N ASP A 257 22.83 -14.66 -8.07
CA ASP A 257 23.21 -13.48 -8.85
C ASP A 257 22.64 -12.22 -8.19
N PRO A 258 23.48 -11.36 -7.57
CA PRO A 258 23.02 -10.12 -6.94
C PRO A 258 22.41 -9.09 -7.91
N GLY A 259 22.65 -9.22 -9.23
CA GLY A 259 22.08 -8.36 -10.27
C GLY A 259 20.64 -8.73 -10.65
N ASP A 260 20.24 -9.98 -10.41
CA ASP A 260 18.89 -10.52 -10.62
C ASP A 260 18.36 -11.11 -9.29
N PRO A 261 18.00 -10.25 -8.31
CA PRO A 261 17.62 -10.72 -6.97
C PRO A 261 16.30 -11.49 -7.00
N ARG A 262 16.31 -12.71 -6.48
CA ARG A 262 15.12 -13.60 -6.42
C ARG A 262 14.70 -13.94 -5.00
N VAL A 263 15.62 -13.82 -4.04
CA VAL A 263 15.39 -14.08 -2.61
C VAL A 263 14.93 -12.81 -1.90
N LEU A 264 15.63 -11.69 -2.10
CA LEU A 264 15.36 -10.40 -1.48
C LEU A 264 15.10 -9.35 -2.55
N GLU A 265 13.84 -9.19 -2.93
CA GLU A 265 13.40 -8.33 -4.02
C GLU A 265 13.15 -6.90 -3.56
N THR A 266 13.34 -5.95 -4.47
CA THR A 266 12.92 -4.57 -4.25
C THR A 266 11.46 -4.45 -4.68
N VAL A 267 10.61 -3.97 -3.78
CA VAL A 267 9.22 -3.62 -4.09
C VAL A 267 9.17 -2.11 -4.29
N PRO A 268 9.02 -1.62 -5.54
CA PRO A 268 9.06 -0.18 -5.81
C PRO A 268 8.11 0.59 -4.91
N THR A 269 8.58 1.73 -4.39
CA THR A 269 7.85 2.63 -3.48
C THR A 269 7.50 2.09 -2.09
N ILE A 270 7.49 0.77 -1.88
CA ILE A 270 7.11 0.15 -0.60
C ILE A 270 8.36 -0.15 0.23
N GLY A 271 9.27 -0.97 -0.29
CA GLY A 271 10.41 -1.47 0.48
C GLY A 271 11.02 -2.71 -0.13
N TYR A 272 11.11 -3.77 0.66
CA TYR A 272 11.74 -5.01 0.25
C TYR A 272 10.87 -6.21 0.60
N ARG A 273 10.91 -7.22 -0.27
CA ARG A 273 10.22 -8.50 -0.10
C ARG A 273 11.24 -9.62 0.04
N LEU A 274 11.13 -10.40 1.11
CA LEU A 274 11.98 -11.56 1.36
C LEU A 274 11.16 -12.83 1.17
N TYR A 275 11.63 -13.74 0.32
CA TYR A 275 11.09 -15.09 0.23
C TYR A 275 11.63 -15.95 1.35
N VAL A 276 10.73 -16.57 2.10
CA VAL A 276 11.06 -17.30 3.34
C VAL A 276 10.65 -18.76 3.20
N HIS A 277 11.56 -19.65 3.56
CA HIS A 277 11.24 -21.07 3.70
C HIS A 277 10.98 -21.35 5.18
N GLN A 278 9.71 -21.56 5.50
CA GLN A 278 9.33 -22.12 6.79
C GLN A 278 9.70 -23.61 6.71
N GLY A 279 10.86 -23.97 7.29
CA GLY A 279 11.26 -25.38 7.38
C GLY A 279 10.14 -26.22 8.04
N PRO A 280 10.18 -27.56 7.91
CA PRO A 280 9.16 -28.42 8.52
C PRO A 280 9.03 -28.04 9.99
N VAL A 281 7.80 -27.70 10.40
CA VAL A 281 7.47 -27.48 11.82
C VAL A 281 8.03 -28.69 12.56
N PRO A 282 8.92 -28.52 13.55
CA PRO A 282 9.43 -29.64 14.30
C PRO A 282 8.20 -30.38 14.82
N ARG A 283 7.97 -31.60 14.33
CA ARG A 283 7.00 -32.49 14.95
C ARG A 283 7.49 -32.62 16.36
N GLY A 284 6.77 -32.05 17.31
CA GLY A 284 7.05 -32.26 18.72
C GLY A 284 7.00 -33.76 18.92
N ASP A 285 8.16 -34.40 19.04
CA ASP A 285 8.24 -35.76 19.50
C ASP A 285 7.57 -35.76 20.85
N GLY A 286 6.35 -36.30 20.86
CA GLY A 286 5.56 -36.52 22.06
C GLY A 286 6.34 -37.47 22.94
N HIS A 287 7.18 -36.92 23.82
CA HIS A 287 7.67 -37.63 24.98
C HIS A 287 6.44 -37.92 25.86
N ALA A 288 5.79 -39.04 25.57
CA ALA A 288 4.95 -39.74 26.50
C ALA A 288 5.84 -40.18 27.66
N HIS A 289 5.95 -39.33 28.68
CA HIS A 289 6.36 -39.78 30.00
C HIS A 289 5.29 -40.72 30.51
N ARG A 290 5.52 -42.02 30.29
CA ARG A 290 4.90 -43.10 31.05
C ARG A 290 5.50 -43.01 32.45
N ILE A 291 4.69 -42.53 33.39
CA ILE A 291 4.96 -42.70 34.83
C ILE A 291 4.41 -44.08 35.16
N ASP A 292 5.30 -45.02 35.43
CA ASP A 292 5.01 -46.20 36.24
C ASP A 292 5.38 -45.87 37.70
#